data_AF-A0A2V9KL93-F1
#
_entry.id   AF-A0A2V9KL93-F1
#
_cell.length_a   1.000
_cell.length_b   1.000
_cell.length_c   1.000
_cell.angle_alpha   90.00
_cell.angle_beta   90.00
_cell.angle_gamma   90.00
#
_symmetry.space_group_name_H-M   'P 1'
#
loop_
_entity.id
_entity.type
_entity.pdbx_description
1 polymer ?
#
loop_
_entity_poly.entity_id
_entity_poly.type
_entity_poly.pdbx_seq_one_letter_code
_entity_poly.pdbx_strand_id
1 'polypeptide(L)'
;AVSREQGIRWVVECIRELLDYAAQKKIVLAMENHYKDNYWEHPEFAQKGDVYLEILNQIESPWFGAQYDPSNAILAGEDPIELLERVKHRVVTMHASDRYLKPGHTLEELRAVEDSVGYAAILSHGVVGQGLNDYQRIFRVLREVGYSGWISIEDGMNGLEEIRQSAEFLRSLMQT
;
A
#
# COMPACT_ATOMS: atom_id res chain seq x y z
N ALA A 1 8.63 10.55 -25.22
CA ALA A 1 8.33 10.14 -23.84
C ALA A 1 6.81 10.17 -23.64
N VAL A 2 6.27 9.26 -22.84
CA VAL A 2 4.86 9.25 -22.44
C VAL A 2 4.66 10.34 -21.38
N SER A 3 3.63 11.19 -21.51
CA SER A 3 3.32 12.19 -20.48
C SER A 3 2.57 11.54 -19.31
N ARG A 4 2.52 12.23 -18.16
CA ARG A 4 1.72 11.77 -17.01
C ARG A 4 0.26 11.58 -17.39
N GLU A 5 -0.34 12.57 -18.06
CA GLU A 5 -1.75 12.53 -18.48
C GLU A 5 -2.01 11.36 -19.43
N GLN A 6 -1.04 11.07 -20.31
CA GLN A 6 -1.11 9.94 -21.22
C GLN A 6 -1.06 8.60 -20.48
N GLY A 7 -0.14 8.45 -19.53
CA GLY A 7 0.00 7.24 -18.73
C GLY A 7 -1.23 6.97 -17.85
N ILE A 8 -1.73 8.00 -17.18
CA ILE A 8 -2.95 7.92 -16.36
C ILE A 8 -4.15 7.52 -17.22
N ARG A 9 -4.33 8.14 -18.39
CA ARG A 9 -5.42 7.81 -19.30
C ARG A 9 -5.40 6.34 -19.70
N TRP A 10 -4.24 5.80 -20.06
CA TRP A 10 -4.11 4.39 -20.43
C TRP A 10 -4.47 3.45 -19.28
N VAL A 11 -3.98 3.71 -18.07
CA VAL A 11 -4.33 2.88 -16.90
C VAL A 11 -5.84 2.92 -16.65
N VAL A 12 -6.46 4.11 -16.72
CA VAL A 12 -7.90 4.28 -16.50
C VAL A 12 -8.73 3.56 -17.57
N GLU A 13 -8.34 3.65 -18.84
CA GLU A 13 -8.98 2.94 -19.95
C GLU A 13 -8.92 1.42 -19.74
N CYS A 14 -7.75 0.87 -19.41
CA CYS A 14 -7.57 -0.55 -19.13
C CYS A 14 -8.43 -1.03 -17.96
N ILE A 15 -8.46 -0.30 -16.84
CA ILE A 15 -9.29 -0.68 -15.69
C ILE A 15 -10.78 -0.66 -16.07
N ARG A 16 -11.24 0.38 -16.78
CA ARG A 16 -12.64 0.51 -17.21
C ARG A 16 -13.09 -0.64 -18.10
N GLU A 17 -12.25 -1.09 -19.03
CA GLU A 17 -12.54 -2.25 -19.89
C GLU A 17 -12.73 -3.54 -19.09
N LEU A 18 -12.05 -3.67 -17.94
CA LEU A 18 -12.15 -4.85 -17.07
C LEU A 18 -13.37 -4.82 -16.13
N LEU A 19 -13.95 -3.65 -15.86
CA LEU A 19 -15.00 -3.50 -14.83
C LEU A 19 -16.24 -4.34 -15.11
N ASP A 20 -16.73 -4.37 -16.35
CA ASP A 20 -17.92 -5.13 -16.71
C ASP A 20 -17.71 -6.63 -16.49
N TYR A 21 -16.52 -7.13 -16.84
CA TYR A 21 -16.15 -8.52 -16.61
C TYR A 21 -16.01 -8.83 -15.12
N ALA A 22 -15.33 -7.95 -14.37
CA ALA A 22 -15.17 -8.09 -12.92
C ALA A 22 -16.55 -8.13 -12.22
N ALA A 23 -17.48 -7.27 -12.62
CA ALA A 23 -18.86 -7.23 -12.11
C ALA A 23 -19.61 -8.54 -12.36
N GLN A 24 -19.53 -9.09 -13.58
CA GLN A 24 -20.15 -10.37 -13.93
C GLN A 24 -19.60 -11.54 -13.10
N LYS A 25 -18.32 -11.46 -12.70
CA LYS A 25 -17.64 -12.46 -11.88
C LYS A 25 -17.73 -12.19 -10.38
N LYS A 26 -18.33 -11.07 -9.97
CA LYS A 26 -18.36 -10.61 -8.59
C LYS A 26 -16.96 -10.44 -7.98
N ILE A 27 -16.02 -9.94 -8.79
CA ILE A 27 -14.64 -9.66 -8.40
C ILE A 27 -14.46 -8.15 -8.28
N VAL A 28 -13.81 -7.71 -7.21
CA VAL A 28 -13.40 -6.32 -7.03
C VAL A 28 -11.94 -6.20 -7.45
N LEU A 29 -11.66 -5.30 -8.38
CA LEU A 29 -10.30 -4.92 -8.76
C LEU A 29 -9.72 -4.01 -7.68
N ALA A 30 -8.46 -4.23 -7.30
CA ALA A 30 -7.78 -3.43 -6.30
C ALA A 30 -6.48 -2.88 -6.88
N MET A 31 -6.22 -1.59 -6.65
CA MET A 31 -4.98 -0.93 -7.07
C MET A 31 -4.16 -0.56 -5.85
N GLU A 32 -2.87 -0.86 -5.93
CA GLU A 32 -1.86 -0.58 -4.91
C GLU A 32 -0.84 0.41 -5.46
N ASN A 33 -0.33 1.32 -4.61
CA ASN A 33 0.74 2.27 -4.97
C ASN A 33 2.13 1.63 -4.77
N HIS A 34 2.31 0.44 -5.35
CA HIS A 34 3.47 -0.41 -5.14
C HIS A 34 4.80 0.25 -5.59
N TYR A 35 5.92 -0.18 -5.00
CA TYR A 35 7.24 0.34 -5.35
C TYR A 35 7.74 -0.17 -6.72
N LYS A 36 8.16 -1.43 -6.80
CA LYS A 36 8.56 -2.10 -8.05
C LYS A 36 8.79 -3.59 -7.82
N ASP A 37 8.61 -4.35 -8.88
CA ASP A 37 9.01 -5.76 -8.93
C ASP A 37 10.54 -5.92 -8.84
N ASN A 38 10.99 -7.08 -8.35
CA ASN A 38 12.40 -7.40 -8.15
C ASN A 38 13.19 -7.49 -9.46
N TYR A 39 12.54 -7.84 -10.57
CA TYR A 39 13.15 -7.93 -11.91
C TYR A 39 13.10 -6.61 -12.68
N TRP A 40 12.49 -5.57 -12.10
CA TRP A 40 12.29 -4.28 -12.75
C TRP A 40 13.22 -3.21 -12.17
N GLU A 41 13.80 -2.35 -13.01
CA GLU A 41 14.79 -1.35 -12.57
C GLU A 41 14.16 -0.03 -12.12
N HIS A 42 12.97 0.30 -12.63
CA HIS A 42 12.32 1.58 -12.38
C HIS A 42 11.22 1.46 -11.32
N PRO A 43 10.90 2.52 -10.57
CA PRO A 43 9.68 2.54 -9.77
C PRO A 43 8.43 2.38 -10.67
N GLU A 44 7.37 1.82 -10.10
CA GLU A 44 6.07 1.73 -10.79
C GLU A 44 5.45 3.11 -10.99
N PHE A 45 4.71 3.23 -12.09
CA PHE A 45 4.15 4.50 -12.53
C PHE A 45 3.25 5.17 -11.48
N ALA A 46 2.50 4.36 -10.73
CA ALA A 46 1.57 4.83 -9.71
C ALA A 46 2.12 4.70 -8.27
N GLN A 47 3.45 4.62 -8.08
CA GLN A 47 4.04 4.54 -6.75
C GLN A 47 3.68 5.77 -5.90
N LYS A 48 3.84 6.97 -6.47
CA LYS A 48 3.58 8.22 -5.76
C LYS A 48 2.09 8.42 -5.57
N GLY A 49 1.68 8.81 -4.36
CA GLY A 49 0.30 8.97 -3.98
C GLY A 49 -0.47 9.92 -4.90
N ASP A 50 0.15 10.99 -5.39
CA ASP A 50 -0.50 11.93 -6.30
C ASP A 50 -0.97 11.29 -7.61
N VAL A 51 -0.15 10.46 -8.26
CA VAL A 51 -0.52 9.70 -9.48
C VAL A 51 -1.54 8.61 -9.14
N TYR A 52 -1.29 7.84 -8.08
CA TYR A 52 -2.19 6.80 -7.59
C TYR A 52 -3.62 7.32 -7.37
N LEU A 53 -3.74 8.45 -6.67
CA LEU A 53 -5.03 9.05 -6.34
C LEU A 53 -5.68 9.72 -7.55
N GLU A 54 -4.90 10.26 -8.48
CA GLU A 54 -5.45 10.77 -9.75
C GLU A 54 -6.08 9.66 -10.60
N ILE A 55 -5.49 8.46 -10.61
CA ILE A 55 -6.08 7.28 -11.26
C ILE A 55 -7.33 6.81 -10.52
N LEU A 56 -7.24 6.60 -9.20
CA LEU A 56 -8.38 6.14 -8.40
C LEU A 56 -9.60 7.06 -8.56
N ASN A 57 -9.40 8.37 -8.48
CA ASN A 57 -10.48 9.37 -8.51
C ASN A 57 -11.16 9.50 -9.88
N GLN A 58 -10.59 8.96 -10.96
CA GLN A 58 -11.23 8.95 -12.28
C GLN A 58 -12.20 7.78 -12.49
N ILE A 59 -12.26 6.84 -11.55
CA ILE A 59 -13.08 5.64 -11.68
C ILE A 59 -13.96 5.50 -10.44
N GLU A 60 -15.25 5.77 -10.58
CA GLU A 60 -16.25 5.50 -9.55
C GLU A 60 -16.97 4.19 -9.87
N SER A 61 -16.64 3.12 -9.15
CA SER A 61 -17.26 1.80 -9.34
C SER A 61 -17.19 0.99 -8.04
N PRO A 62 -18.25 0.24 -7.68
CA PRO A 62 -18.19 -0.69 -6.54
C PRO A 62 -17.26 -1.89 -6.80
N TRP A 63 -16.82 -2.08 -8.04
CA TRP A 63 -15.91 -3.17 -8.44
C TRP A 63 -14.45 -2.71 -8.56
N PHE A 64 -14.12 -1.50 -8.09
CA PHE A 64 -12.76 -0.99 -8.09
C PHE A 64 -12.46 -0.11 -6.88
N GLY A 65 -11.35 -0.41 -6.20
CA GLY A 65 -10.93 0.35 -5.02
C GLY A 65 -9.43 0.27 -4.73
N ALA A 66 -9.09 0.78 -3.56
CA ALA A 66 -7.73 0.81 -3.04
C ALA A 66 -7.35 -0.51 -2.37
N GLN A 67 -6.24 -1.09 -2.78
CA GLN A 67 -5.41 -1.94 -1.94
C GLN A 67 -4.51 -1.01 -1.14
N TYR A 68 -4.72 -0.94 0.18
CA TYR A 68 -3.90 -0.11 1.04
C TYR A 68 -2.72 -0.91 1.59
N ASP A 69 -1.50 -0.50 1.29
CA ASP A 69 -0.28 -0.97 1.95
C ASP A 69 0.44 0.25 2.60
N PRO A 70 0.58 0.28 3.93
CA PRO A 70 1.19 1.42 4.61
C PRO A 70 2.69 1.55 4.32
N SER A 71 3.39 0.45 4.08
CA SER A 71 4.83 0.46 3.81
C SER A 71 5.18 1.00 2.44
N ASN A 72 4.31 0.84 1.45
CA ASN A 72 4.51 1.41 0.12
C ASN A 72 4.41 2.94 0.14
N ALA A 73 3.57 3.52 0.99
CA ALA A 73 3.59 4.96 1.26
C ALA A 73 4.93 5.41 1.87
N ILE A 74 5.48 4.67 2.85
CA ILE A 74 6.81 4.96 3.41
C ILE A 74 7.89 4.91 2.31
N LEU A 75 7.89 3.88 1.45
CA LEU A 75 8.84 3.78 0.34
C LEU A 75 8.68 4.89 -0.71
N ALA A 76 7.47 5.44 -0.83
CA ALA A 76 7.21 6.63 -1.64
C ALA A 76 7.64 7.94 -0.94
N GLY A 77 8.09 7.90 0.31
CA GLY A 77 8.43 9.08 1.12
C GLY A 77 7.21 9.85 1.61
N GLU A 78 6.06 9.17 1.74
CA GLU A 78 4.76 9.75 2.10
C GLU A 78 4.31 9.24 3.47
N ASP A 79 3.43 9.99 4.15
CA ASP A 79 2.81 9.54 5.40
C ASP A 79 1.71 8.50 5.09
N PRO A 80 1.82 7.26 5.62
CA PRO A 80 0.81 6.22 5.38
C PRO A 80 -0.59 6.61 5.86
N ILE A 81 -0.69 7.33 6.98
CA ILE A 81 -1.97 7.74 7.54
C ILE A 81 -2.61 8.82 6.68
N GLU A 82 -1.84 9.78 6.17
CA GLU A 82 -2.39 10.79 5.24
C GLU A 82 -2.93 10.14 3.96
N LEU A 83 -2.22 9.14 3.43
CA LEU A 83 -2.72 8.36 2.30
C LEU A 83 -4.01 7.61 2.67
N LEU A 84 -4.02 6.91 3.81
CA LEU A 84 -5.20 6.17 4.29
C LEU A 84 -6.41 7.07 4.45
N GLU A 85 -6.27 8.25 5.06
CA GLU A 85 -7.37 9.20 5.24
C GLU A 85 -8.02 9.61 3.91
N ARG A 86 -7.24 9.67 2.84
CA ARG A 86 -7.73 10.01 1.49
C ARG A 86 -8.42 8.84 0.80
N VAL A 87 -8.05 7.60 1.10
CA VAL A 87 -8.61 6.41 0.44
C VAL A 87 -9.55 5.58 1.31
N LYS A 88 -9.70 5.89 2.61
CA LYS A 88 -10.38 5.03 3.61
C LYS A 88 -11.76 4.52 3.18
N HIS A 89 -12.55 5.34 2.50
CA HIS A 89 -13.89 4.97 2.00
C HIS A 89 -13.87 4.06 0.76
N ARG A 90 -12.69 3.83 0.19
CA ARG A 90 -12.45 3.07 -1.03
C ARG A 90 -11.54 1.88 -0.81
N VAL A 91 -11.07 1.64 0.41
CA VAL A 91 -10.24 0.48 0.75
C VAL A 91 -11.08 -0.79 0.57
N VAL A 92 -10.63 -1.66 -0.32
CA VAL A 92 -11.28 -2.96 -0.62
C VAL A 92 -10.49 -4.14 -0.06
N THR A 93 -9.19 -3.95 0.09
CA THR A 93 -8.26 -4.88 0.75
C THR A 93 -7.13 -4.06 1.37
N MET A 94 -6.45 -4.63 2.37
CA MET A 94 -5.23 -4.09 2.94
C MET A 94 -4.13 -5.14 2.94
N HIS A 95 -2.92 -4.72 2.58
CA HIS A 95 -1.71 -5.45 2.94
C HIS A 95 -1.15 -4.92 4.26
N ALA A 96 -0.83 -5.86 5.16
CA ALA A 96 -0.13 -5.60 6.39
C ALA A 96 1.33 -6.01 6.20
N SER A 97 2.16 -5.00 5.97
CA SER A 97 3.61 -5.09 5.86
C SER A 97 4.25 -4.08 6.82
N ASP A 98 5.54 -4.24 7.11
CA ASP A 98 6.25 -3.24 7.92
C ASP A 98 7.64 -2.95 7.36
N ARG A 99 8.18 -1.80 7.76
CA ARG A 99 9.50 -1.34 7.34
C ARG A 99 10.35 -0.98 8.54
N TYR A 100 11.60 -1.40 8.49
CA TYR A 100 12.60 -1.19 9.53
C TYR A 100 13.77 -0.45 8.95
N LEU A 101 14.37 0.46 9.72
CA LEU A 101 15.70 0.96 9.40
C LEU A 101 16.70 -0.19 9.48
N LYS A 102 17.49 -0.36 8.41
CA LYS A 102 18.60 -1.29 8.42
C LYS A 102 19.64 -0.88 9.49
N PRO A 103 20.40 -1.83 10.06
CA PRO A 103 21.41 -1.52 11.06
C PRO A 103 22.37 -0.42 10.59
N GLY A 104 22.59 0.58 11.43
CA GLY A 104 23.46 1.72 11.15
C GLY A 104 22.78 2.92 10.48
N HIS A 105 21.50 2.82 10.11
CA HIS A 105 20.74 3.92 9.53
C HIS A 105 19.85 4.65 10.56
N THR A 106 19.53 5.91 10.27
CA THR A 106 18.73 6.76 11.16
C THR A 106 17.46 7.28 10.49
N LEU A 107 16.49 7.72 11.31
CA LEU A 107 15.29 8.41 10.81
C LEU A 107 15.61 9.76 10.15
N GLU A 108 16.72 10.40 10.54
CA GLU A 108 17.17 11.65 9.92
C GLU A 108 17.69 11.39 8.50
N GLU A 109 18.48 10.32 8.32
CA GLU A 109 18.88 9.86 6.98
C GLU A 109 17.66 9.55 6.13
N LEU A 110 16.69 8.81 6.67
CA LEU A 110 15.45 8.51 5.96
C LEU A 110 14.71 9.77 5.49
N ARG A 111 14.66 10.81 6.32
CA ARG A 111 14.02 12.10 5.97
C ARG A 111 14.82 12.91 4.94
N ALA A 112 16.12 12.67 4.84
CA ALA A 112 17.00 13.34 3.88
C ALA A 112 17.02 12.63 2.51
N VAL A 113 16.48 11.42 2.41
CA VAL A 113 16.31 10.74 1.12
C VAL A 113 15.17 11.39 0.34
N GLU A 114 15.42 11.73 -0.92
CA GLU A 114 14.42 12.38 -1.79
C GLU A 114 13.76 11.40 -2.79
N ASP A 115 14.35 10.22 -3.01
CA ASP A 115 13.87 9.24 -3.98
C ASP A 115 13.56 7.86 -3.38
N SER A 116 12.67 7.11 -4.03
CA SER A 116 12.24 5.79 -3.54
C SER A 116 13.35 4.74 -3.55
N VAL A 117 14.39 4.94 -4.37
CA VAL A 117 15.55 4.04 -4.44
C VAL A 117 16.37 4.13 -3.15
N GLY A 118 16.62 5.34 -2.64
CA GLY A 118 17.29 5.58 -1.38
C GLY A 118 16.49 5.03 -0.19
N TYR A 119 15.16 5.16 -0.21
CA TYR A 119 14.29 4.60 0.85
C TYR A 119 14.44 3.07 0.88
N ALA A 120 14.36 2.42 -0.28
CA ALA A 120 14.54 0.98 -0.40
C ALA A 120 15.97 0.51 0.00
N ALA A 121 16.97 1.37 -0.18
CA ALA A 121 18.35 1.06 0.18
C ALA A 121 18.56 0.95 1.70
N ILE A 122 17.81 1.73 2.49
CA ILE A 122 17.99 1.81 3.95
C ILE A 122 16.87 1.15 4.76
N LEU A 123 15.79 0.71 4.11
CA LEU A 123 14.68 0.00 4.74
C LEU A 123 14.69 -1.50 4.43
N SER A 124 14.29 -2.32 5.39
CA SER A 124 14.01 -3.75 5.20
C SER A 124 12.58 -4.11 5.59
N HIS A 125 12.02 -5.14 4.95
CA HIS A 125 10.83 -5.81 5.43
C HIS A 125 11.10 -6.53 6.75
N GLY A 126 10.07 -6.73 7.54
CA GLY A 126 10.11 -7.57 8.74
C GLY A 126 8.72 -7.77 9.32
N VAL A 127 8.67 -8.31 10.53
CA VAL A 127 7.45 -8.65 11.26
C VAL A 127 6.51 -7.43 11.37
N VAL A 128 5.21 -7.62 11.21
CA VAL A 128 4.23 -6.56 11.36
C VAL A 128 4.14 -6.08 12.81
N GLY A 129 4.20 -4.76 13.02
CA GLY A 129 3.98 -4.12 14.31
C GLY A 129 5.24 -3.80 15.10
N GLN A 130 6.43 -4.06 14.55
CA GLN A 130 7.70 -3.68 15.18
C GLN A 130 8.51 -2.68 14.34
N GLY A 131 8.01 -2.28 13.17
CA GLY A 131 8.63 -1.29 12.30
C GLY A 131 8.03 0.11 12.46
N LEU A 132 8.01 0.86 11.36
CA LEU A 132 7.67 2.29 11.35
C LEU A 132 6.17 2.58 11.28
N ASN A 133 5.35 1.61 10.88
CA ASN A 133 3.92 1.83 10.66
C ASN A 133 3.13 1.95 11.98
N ASP A 134 2.31 3.01 12.12
CA ASP A 134 1.39 3.17 13.25
C ASP A 134 0.10 2.34 13.02
N TYR A 135 0.21 1.04 13.26
CA TYR A 135 -0.90 0.10 13.11
C TYR A 135 -2.09 0.39 14.03
N GLN A 136 -1.86 0.98 15.21
CA GLN A 136 -2.95 1.37 16.12
C GLN A 136 -3.83 2.45 15.49
N ARG A 137 -3.21 3.46 14.85
CA ARG A 137 -3.93 4.51 14.14
C ARG A 137 -4.54 4.01 12.84
N ILE A 138 -3.85 3.18 12.07
CA ILE A 138 -4.39 2.55 10.85
C ILE A 138 -5.70 1.81 11.16
N PHE A 139 -5.69 0.92 12.15
CA PHE A 139 -6.88 0.14 12.52
C PHE A 139 -8.01 1.02 13.07
N ARG A 140 -7.69 2.13 13.75
CA ARG A 140 -8.68 3.12 14.18
C ARG A 140 -9.40 3.74 12.99
N VAL A 141 -8.66 4.23 12.00
CA VAL A 141 -9.24 4.86 10.78
C VAL A 141 -10.08 3.85 9.98
N LEU A 142 -9.60 2.61 9.84
CA LEU A 142 -10.36 1.56 9.16
C LEU A 142 -11.69 1.24 9.89
N ARG A 143 -11.68 1.18 11.22
CA ARG A 143 -12.91 0.99 12.01
C ARG A 143 -13.88 2.16 11.89
N GLU A 144 -13.38 3.40 11.86
CA GLU A 144 -14.23 4.60 11.74
C GLU A 144 -15.09 4.58 10.47
N VAL A 145 -14.60 3.95 9.40
CA VAL A 145 -15.35 3.78 8.14
C VAL A 145 -16.04 2.42 8.00
N GLY A 146 -16.01 1.60 9.05
CA GLY A 146 -16.65 0.28 9.06
C GLY A 146 -15.99 -0.74 8.12
N TYR A 147 -14.69 -0.60 7.85
CA TYR A 147 -13.96 -1.56 7.02
C TYR A 147 -14.00 -2.95 7.65
N SER A 148 -14.37 -3.94 6.84
CA SER A 148 -14.51 -5.35 7.24
C SER A 148 -13.96 -6.31 6.19
N GLY A 149 -13.12 -5.79 5.29
CA GLY A 149 -12.47 -6.56 4.23
C GLY A 149 -11.23 -7.33 4.72
N TRP A 150 -10.51 -7.92 3.78
CA TRP A 150 -9.32 -8.72 4.07
C TRP A 150 -8.12 -7.86 4.48
N ILE A 151 -7.33 -8.39 5.40
CA ILE A 151 -6.01 -7.89 5.75
C ILE A 151 -5.04 -9.05 5.49
N SER A 152 -4.22 -8.93 4.44
CA SER A 152 -3.24 -9.95 4.06
C SER A 152 -1.87 -9.59 4.61
N ILE A 153 -1.15 -10.55 5.17
CA ILE A 153 0.21 -10.32 5.69
C ILE A 153 1.19 -10.41 4.52
N GLU A 154 2.05 -9.41 4.38
CA GLU A 154 3.12 -9.35 3.39
C GLU A 154 4.48 -9.24 4.10
N ASP A 155 4.90 -10.35 4.71
CA ASP A 155 6.20 -10.55 5.34
C ASP A 155 6.63 -12.03 5.24
N GLY A 156 7.53 -12.49 6.12
CA GLY A 156 7.96 -13.89 6.14
C GLY A 156 9.21 -14.18 5.32
N MET A 157 10.02 -13.15 5.07
CA MET A 157 11.29 -13.27 4.35
C MET A 157 12.23 -14.29 5.03
N ASN A 158 12.11 -14.46 6.35
CA ASN A 158 12.89 -15.42 7.13
C ASN A 158 12.10 -16.65 7.59
N GLY A 159 10.88 -16.86 7.05
CA GLY A 159 10.07 -18.07 7.26
C GLY A 159 8.78 -17.84 8.04
N LEU A 160 8.05 -18.95 8.28
CA LEU A 160 6.68 -18.96 8.81
C LEU A 160 6.53 -18.38 10.23
N GLU A 161 7.62 -18.32 10.99
CA GLU A 161 7.60 -17.80 12.35
C GLU A 161 7.36 -16.27 12.38
N GLU A 162 7.89 -15.53 11.42
CA GLU A 162 7.59 -14.09 11.27
C GLU A 162 6.10 -13.89 10.97
N ILE A 163 5.56 -14.67 10.01
CA ILE A 163 4.14 -14.63 9.64
C ILE A 163 3.26 -14.93 10.86
N ARG A 164 3.66 -15.90 11.71
CA ARG A 164 2.94 -16.25 12.94
C ARG A 164 2.89 -15.06 13.91
N GLN A 165 4.02 -14.40 14.15
CA GLN A 165 4.10 -13.23 15.05
C GLN A 165 3.24 -12.07 14.54
N SER A 166 3.31 -11.79 13.24
CA SER A 166 2.49 -10.77 12.58
C SER A 166 1.00 -11.06 12.68
N ALA A 167 0.60 -12.32 12.48
CA ALA A 167 -0.79 -12.73 12.65
C ALA A 167 -1.27 -12.55 14.09
N GLU A 168 -0.45 -12.87 15.09
CA GLU A 168 -0.78 -12.66 16.50
C GLU A 168 -0.95 -11.19 16.84
N PHE A 169 -0.03 -10.34 16.37
CA PHE A 169 -0.11 -8.89 16.55
C PHE A 169 -1.39 -8.32 15.91
N LEU A 170 -1.63 -8.60 14.62
CA LEU A 170 -2.81 -8.09 13.91
C LEU A 170 -4.12 -8.57 14.55
N ARG A 171 -4.19 -9.83 14.99
CA ARG A 171 -5.38 -10.36 15.69
C ARG A 171 -5.68 -9.59 16.97
N SER A 172 -4.67 -9.11 17.70
CA SER A 172 -4.89 -8.29 18.89
C SER A 172 -5.57 -6.95 18.57
N LEU A 173 -5.28 -6.36 17.40
CA LEU A 173 -5.87 -5.10 16.93
C LEU A 173 -7.28 -5.27 16.38
N MET A 174 -7.59 -6.44 15.84
CA MET A 174 -8.92 -6.77 15.30
C MET A 174 -9.96 -7.02 16.40
N GLN A 175 -9.53 -7.34 17.62
CA GLN A 175 -10.41 -7.67 18.76
C GLN A 175 -10.82 -6.45 19.59
N THR A 176 -10.21 -5.28 19.33
CA THR A 176 -10.50 -3.99 19.99
C THR A 176 -11.41 -3.13 19.13
#